data_AF-A0A7I7L5P5-F1
#
_entry.id   AF-A0A7I7L5P5-F1
#
_cell.length_a   1.000
_cell.length_b   1.000
_cell.length_c   1.000
_cell.angle_alpha   90.00
_cell.angle_beta   90.00
_cell.angle_gamma   90.00
#
_symmetry.space_group_name_H-M   'P 1'
#
loop_
_entity.id
_entity.type
_entity.pdbx_description
1 polymer ?
#
loop_
_entity_poly.entity_id
_entity_poly.type
_entity_poly.pdbx_seq_one_letter_code
_entity_poly.pdbx_strand_id
1 'polypeptide(L)'
;MFWSLAPLVVGCILLAGLVGMCSFQPGATNRGNVPSYDAAAALKADAAALGFPIRLPVLPDGWKANSGGRGGIENGRTDPANGQLLRATTSKVGYISPSGMYLSLTQSNADEDKLVRSIHPGMYPTGTVDVVDTSWVVYEGTDSNGSTEPVWTTRLTSPEGPAQVAITGAGSADEFRTLALATQSQAPLPTKN
;
A
#
# COMPACT_ATOMS: atom_id res chain seq x y z
N MET A 1 29.93 -40.47 -17.16
CA MET A 1 29.58 -39.04 -16.94
C MET A 1 29.37 -38.71 -15.46
N PHE A 2 28.77 -39.57 -14.63
CA PHE A 2 28.62 -39.35 -13.17
C PHE A 2 29.95 -39.26 -12.40
N TRP A 3 30.95 -40.08 -12.77
CA TRP A 3 32.26 -40.11 -12.10
C TRP A 3 33.10 -38.84 -12.28
N SER A 4 32.86 -38.07 -13.34
CA SER A 4 33.56 -36.80 -13.61
C SER A 4 32.97 -35.62 -12.82
N LEU A 5 31.70 -35.73 -12.40
CA LEU A 5 30.97 -34.69 -11.69
C LEU A 5 31.14 -34.78 -10.17
N ALA A 6 31.37 -35.99 -9.65
CA ALA A 6 31.53 -36.21 -8.21
C ALA A 6 32.67 -35.38 -7.57
N PRO A 7 33.89 -35.26 -8.15
CA PRO A 7 34.95 -34.47 -7.56
C PRO A 7 34.63 -32.97 -7.54
N LEU A 8 33.95 -32.49 -8.59
CA LEU A 8 33.52 -31.09 -8.70
C LEU A 8 32.49 -30.74 -7.61
N VAL A 9 31.47 -31.59 -7.45
CA VAL A 9 30.42 -31.39 -6.45
C VAL A 9 30.99 -31.42 -5.02
N VAL A 10 31.89 -32.36 -4.73
CA VAL A 10 32.57 -32.42 -3.43
C VAL A 10 33.43 -31.18 -3.20
N GLY A 11 34.16 -30.71 -4.22
CA GLY A 11 34.92 -29.46 -4.16
C GLY A 11 34.03 -28.25 -3.86
N CYS A 12 32.87 -28.16 -4.51
CA CYS A 12 31.90 -27.09 -4.27
C CYS A 12 31.33 -27.13 -2.84
N ILE A 13 31.01 -28.31 -2.30
CA ILE A 13 30.49 -28.46 -0.93
C ILE A 13 31.56 -28.08 0.11
N LEU A 14 32.81 -28.51 -0.09
CA LEU A 14 33.92 -28.18 0.81
C LEU A 14 34.20 -26.67 0.82
N LEU A 15 34.21 -26.04 -0.36
CA LEU A 15 34.34 -24.58 -0.48
C LEU A 15 33.15 -23.86 0.18
N ALA A 16 31.92 -24.31 -0.04
CA ALA A 16 30.73 -23.70 0.57
C ALA A 16 30.75 -23.79 2.11
N GLY A 17 31.23 -24.91 2.67
CA GLY A 17 31.43 -25.09 4.10
C GLY A 17 32.57 -24.23 4.68
N LEU A 18 33.70 -24.13 3.97
CA LEU A 18 34.86 -23.35 4.43
C LEU A 18 34.59 -21.84 4.43
N VAL A 19 33.82 -21.34 3.46
CA VAL A 19 33.51 -19.90 3.31
C VAL A 19 32.29 -19.49 4.17
N GLY A 20 31.68 -20.42 4.91
CA GLY A 20 30.54 -20.15 5.79
C GLY A 20 29.27 -19.71 5.03
N MET A 21 29.19 -19.97 3.73
CA MET A 21 28.04 -19.57 2.89
C MET A 21 26.84 -20.51 3.01
N CYS A 22 26.95 -21.61 3.75
CA CYS A 22 25.81 -22.42 4.18
C CYS A 22 25.31 -21.92 5.55
N SER A 23 24.59 -20.80 5.57
CA SER A 23 23.77 -20.42 6.73
C SER A 23 22.59 -21.40 6.81
N PHE A 24 22.74 -22.43 7.63
CA PHE A 24 21.62 -23.24 8.10
C PHE A 24 21.05 -22.50 9.31
N GLN A 25 19.90 -21.85 9.14
CA GLN A 25 19.19 -21.13 10.21
C GLN A 25 17.92 -21.91 10.62
N PRO A 26 18.02 -23.13 11.20
CA PRO A 26 16.85 -23.87 11.62
C PRO A 26 16.19 -23.12 12.79
N GLY A 27 14.99 -22.57 12.55
CA GLY A 27 14.18 -21.94 13.59
C GLY A 27 14.29 -20.42 13.73
N ALA A 28 15.07 -19.72 12.89
CA ALA A 28 14.97 -18.26 12.83
C ALA A 28 13.80 -17.88 11.91
N THR A 29 12.69 -17.41 12.50
CA THR A 29 11.72 -16.64 11.72
C THR A 29 12.44 -15.39 11.23
N ASN A 30 12.90 -15.38 9.98
CA ASN A 30 13.49 -14.22 9.31
C ASN A 30 12.43 -13.13 9.10
N ARG A 31 11.77 -12.65 10.16
CA ARG A 31 11.14 -11.35 10.15
C ARG A 31 12.29 -10.35 10.28
N GLY A 32 12.87 -9.98 9.14
CA GLY A 32 13.87 -8.93 9.05
C GLY A 32 13.36 -7.66 9.74
N ASN A 33 14.28 -6.81 10.20
CA ASN A 33 13.91 -5.57 10.87
C ASN A 33 13.01 -4.73 9.94
N VAL A 34 11.76 -4.53 10.33
CA VAL A 34 10.81 -3.70 9.57
C VAL A 34 11.34 -2.26 9.59
N PRO A 35 11.65 -1.65 8.44
CA PRO A 35 12.07 -0.25 8.38
C PRO A 35 11.07 0.64 9.11
N SER A 36 11.56 1.71 9.75
CA SER A 36 10.67 2.71 10.36
C SER A 36 10.41 3.82 9.36
N TYR A 37 9.17 4.28 9.27
CA TYR A 37 8.78 5.41 8.45
C TYR A 37 7.97 6.43 9.27
N ASP A 38 8.34 7.70 9.20
CA ASP A 38 7.60 8.77 9.87
C ASP A 38 6.41 9.22 8.99
N ALA A 39 5.31 8.48 9.11
CA ALA A 39 4.09 8.77 8.37
C ALA A 39 3.48 10.13 8.75
N ALA A 40 3.62 10.58 10.00
CA ALA A 40 3.04 11.83 10.46
C ALA A 40 3.74 13.02 9.80
N ALA A 41 5.07 13.06 9.83
CA ALA A 41 5.84 14.11 9.18
C ALA A 41 5.63 14.11 7.66
N ALA A 42 5.63 12.93 7.03
CA ALA A 42 5.43 12.79 5.59
C ALA A 42 4.04 13.25 5.15
N LEU A 43 2.96 12.75 5.78
CA LEU A 43 1.59 13.12 5.41
C LEU A 43 1.30 14.61 5.67
N LYS A 44 1.90 15.20 6.71
CA LYS A 44 1.83 16.64 6.95
C LYS A 44 2.52 17.44 5.83
N ALA A 45 3.70 17.01 5.40
CA ALA A 45 4.40 17.64 4.29
C ALA A 45 3.64 17.46 2.95
N ASP A 46 2.95 16.33 2.78
CA ASP A 46 2.13 16.06 1.60
C ASP A 46 0.89 16.95 1.58
N ALA A 47 0.22 17.14 2.73
CA ALA A 47 -0.96 17.99 2.85
C ALA A 47 -0.67 19.44 2.42
N ALA A 48 0.51 19.95 2.79
CA ALA A 48 0.96 21.28 2.38
C ALA A 48 1.35 21.38 0.89
N ALA A 49 1.72 20.27 0.24
CA ALA A 49 2.33 20.30 -1.09
C ALA A 49 1.41 19.83 -2.24
N LEU A 50 0.47 18.91 -1.99
CA LEU A 50 -0.23 18.20 -3.05
C LEU A 50 -1.56 18.83 -3.48
N GLY A 51 -2.09 19.79 -2.70
CA GLY A 51 -3.28 20.57 -3.08
C GLY A 51 -4.59 19.77 -3.08
N PHE A 52 -4.66 18.67 -2.33
CA PHE A 52 -5.88 17.95 -2.02
C PHE A 52 -5.88 17.53 -0.53
N PRO A 53 -7.04 17.26 0.08
CA PRO A 53 -7.12 16.92 1.50
C PRO A 53 -6.42 15.59 1.79
N ILE A 54 -5.50 15.58 2.76
CA ILE A 54 -4.76 14.39 3.21
C ILE A 54 -5.04 14.17 4.67
N ARG A 55 -5.40 12.93 5.04
CA ARG A 55 -5.69 12.52 6.41
C ARG A 55 -4.53 11.71 6.96
N LEU A 56 -4.25 11.86 8.25
CA LEU A 56 -3.31 11.00 8.99
C LEU A 56 -4.11 9.94 9.74
N PRO A 57 -4.01 8.65 9.39
CA PRO A 57 -4.73 7.60 10.12
C PRO A 57 -4.25 7.50 11.57
N VAL A 58 -5.20 7.37 12.49
CA VAL A 58 -4.92 7.06 13.90
C VAL A 58 -5.19 5.58 14.13
N LEU A 59 -4.14 4.78 14.06
CA LEU A 59 -4.21 3.32 14.16
C LEU A 59 -4.08 2.83 15.61
N PRO A 60 -4.68 1.68 15.96
CA PRO A 60 -4.46 1.02 17.25
C PRO A 60 -3.00 0.59 17.45
N ASP A 61 -2.66 0.21 18.68
CA ASP A 61 -1.35 -0.33 19.02
C ASP A 61 -0.97 -1.55 18.17
N GLY A 62 0.32 -1.67 17.89
CA GLY A 62 0.89 -2.77 17.10
C GLY A 62 0.96 -2.52 15.59
N TRP A 63 0.32 -1.47 15.09
CA TRP A 63 0.51 -1.01 13.72
C TRP A 63 1.79 -0.17 13.58
N LYS A 64 2.56 -0.39 12.51
CA LYS A 64 3.80 0.35 12.26
C LYS A 64 3.88 0.82 10.81
N ALA A 65 4.06 2.11 10.59
CA ALA A 65 4.42 2.62 9.26
C ALA A 65 5.84 2.18 8.89
N ASN A 66 6.00 1.57 7.71
CA ASN A 66 7.27 1.03 7.27
C ASN A 66 7.81 1.63 5.96
N SER A 67 6.94 2.27 5.18
CA SER A 67 7.32 2.87 3.91
C SER A 67 6.36 4.01 3.56
N GLY A 68 6.73 4.80 2.56
CA GLY A 68 5.83 5.77 1.97
C GLY A 68 6.49 6.49 0.81
N GLY A 69 5.69 7.30 0.12
CA GLY A 69 6.17 8.05 -1.03
C GLY A 69 5.05 8.79 -1.75
N ARG A 70 5.46 9.63 -2.70
CA ARG A 70 4.56 10.34 -3.60
C ARG A 70 4.64 9.73 -4.99
N GLY A 71 3.58 9.88 -5.75
CA GLY A 71 3.55 9.53 -7.15
C GLY A 71 2.60 10.42 -7.93
N GLY A 72 2.34 10.03 -9.17
CA GLY A 72 1.25 10.62 -9.93
C GLY A 72 0.80 9.74 -11.08
N ILE A 73 -0.40 10.02 -11.52
CA ILE A 73 -1.14 9.25 -12.50
C ILE A 73 -1.40 10.18 -13.67
N GLU A 74 -0.78 9.90 -14.82
CA GLU A 74 -1.06 10.63 -16.05
C GLU A 74 -2.50 10.40 -16.48
N ASN A 75 -3.18 11.48 -16.90
CA ASN A 75 -4.62 11.45 -17.19
C ASN A 75 -5.44 10.82 -16.05
N GLY A 76 -4.99 11.05 -14.81
CA GLY A 76 -5.51 10.43 -13.60
C GLY A 76 -6.75 11.09 -13.04
N ARG A 77 -7.10 12.30 -13.49
CA ARG A 77 -8.34 12.99 -13.08
C ARG A 77 -8.93 13.77 -14.24
N THR A 78 -10.24 13.97 -14.18
CA THR A 78 -10.99 14.76 -15.17
C THR A 78 -11.29 16.15 -14.60
N ASP A 79 -10.93 17.19 -15.35
CA ASP A 79 -11.28 18.57 -15.00
C ASP A 79 -12.80 18.76 -15.16
N PRO A 80 -13.54 19.06 -14.08
CA PRO A 80 -15.00 19.20 -14.15
C PRO A 80 -15.45 20.40 -14.99
N ALA A 81 -14.60 21.41 -15.24
CA ALA A 81 -14.97 22.60 -15.98
C ALA A 81 -14.98 22.40 -17.50
N ASN A 82 -14.11 21.54 -18.02
CA ASN A 82 -13.89 21.39 -19.47
C ASN A 82 -13.72 19.94 -19.94
N GLY A 83 -13.76 18.97 -19.03
CA GLY A 83 -13.61 17.54 -19.34
C GLY A 83 -12.19 17.09 -19.70
N GLN A 84 -11.18 17.96 -19.58
CA GLN A 84 -9.80 17.61 -19.90
C GLN A 84 -9.24 16.61 -18.89
N LEU A 85 -8.47 15.65 -19.39
CA LEU A 85 -7.72 14.75 -18.53
C LEU A 85 -6.46 15.45 -18.03
N LEU A 86 -6.27 15.46 -16.71
CA LEU A 86 -5.14 16.06 -16.04
C LEU A 86 -4.37 15.01 -15.25
N ARG A 87 -3.11 15.33 -14.95
CA ARG A 87 -2.32 14.55 -14.00
C ARG A 87 -2.95 14.63 -12.61
N ALA A 88 -3.04 13.46 -11.96
CA ALA A 88 -3.37 13.34 -10.55
C ALA A 88 -2.10 13.01 -9.75
N THR A 89 -2.08 13.36 -8.46
CA THR A 89 -0.98 13.10 -7.54
C THR A 89 -1.41 12.10 -6.47
N THR A 90 -0.46 11.31 -5.97
CA THR A 90 -0.72 10.30 -4.93
C THR A 90 0.21 10.51 -3.75
N SER A 91 -0.31 10.31 -2.54
CA SER A 91 0.44 10.17 -1.30
C SER A 91 0.19 8.77 -0.76
N LYS A 92 1.26 8.01 -0.53
CA LYS A 92 1.21 6.61 -0.14
C LYS A 92 1.95 6.39 1.17
N VAL A 93 1.35 5.64 2.08
CA VAL A 93 2.01 5.11 3.27
C VAL A 93 1.77 3.61 3.36
N GLY A 94 2.83 2.87 3.63
CA GLY A 94 2.80 1.45 3.94
C GLY A 94 2.80 1.23 5.45
N TYR A 95 1.99 0.29 5.90
CA TYR A 95 1.85 -0.13 7.29
C TYR A 95 2.04 -1.64 7.40
N ILE A 96 2.69 -2.07 8.47
CA ILE A 96 2.69 -3.45 8.95
C ILE A 96 1.67 -3.55 10.08
N SER A 97 0.72 -4.46 9.94
CA SER A 97 -0.30 -4.73 10.93
C SER A 97 0.24 -5.55 12.12
N PRO A 98 -0.51 -5.68 13.23
CA PRO A 98 -0.11 -6.51 14.36
C PRO A 98 0.12 -7.99 14.01
N SER A 99 -0.56 -8.51 12.98
CA SER A 99 -0.34 -9.87 12.48
C SER A 99 0.94 -10.01 11.63
N GLY A 100 1.59 -8.89 11.30
CA GLY A 100 2.80 -8.83 10.46
C GLY A 100 2.51 -8.68 8.98
N MET A 101 1.25 -8.45 8.59
CA MET A 101 0.85 -8.30 7.19
C MET A 101 1.01 -6.85 6.73
N TYR A 102 1.35 -6.68 5.45
CA TYR A 102 1.48 -5.36 4.84
C TYR A 102 0.14 -4.85 4.32
N LEU A 103 -0.18 -3.60 4.62
CA LEU A 103 -1.25 -2.83 4.00
C LEU A 103 -0.71 -1.46 3.57
N SER A 104 -1.22 -0.94 2.47
CA SER A 104 -0.87 0.39 1.97
C SER A 104 -2.11 1.26 1.87
N LEU A 105 -2.00 2.47 2.40
CA LEU A 105 -2.96 3.55 2.19
C LEU A 105 -2.44 4.47 1.08
N THR A 106 -3.25 4.69 0.05
CA THR A 106 -2.99 5.70 -0.99
C THR A 106 -4.10 6.74 -0.99
N GLN A 107 -3.76 8.02 -0.87
CA GLN A 107 -4.67 9.15 -0.96
C GLN A 107 -4.34 9.96 -2.23
N SER A 108 -5.37 10.40 -2.96
CA SER A 108 -5.20 11.03 -4.26
C SER A 108 -6.35 11.96 -4.63
N ASN A 109 -6.09 12.89 -5.55
CA ASN A 109 -7.12 13.63 -6.27
C ASN A 109 -7.54 12.97 -7.61
N ALA A 110 -7.15 11.72 -7.82
CA ALA A 110 -7.50 10.93 -9.00
C ALA A 110 -8.98 10.54 -9.01
N ASP A 111 -9.49 10.30 -10.21
CA ASP A 111 -10.76 9.59 -10.40
C ASP A 111 -10.60 8.14 -9.91
N GLU A 112 -11.67 7.56 -9.36
CA GLU A 112 -11.64 6.24 -8.70
C GLU A 112 -11.02 5.15 -9.58
N ASP A 113 -11.51 5.04 -10.81
CA ASP A 113 -11.07 4.02 -11.75
C ASP A 113 -9.62 4.23 -12.21
N LYS A 114 -9.12 5.47 -12.23
CA LYS A 114 -7.71 5.79 -12.48
C LYS A 114 -6.83 5.42 -11.29
N LEU A 115 -7.27 5.70 -10.07
CA LEU A 115 -6.53 5.33 -8.85
C LEU A 115 -6.40 3.81 -8.75
N VAL A 116 -7.50 3.07 -8.85
CA VAL A 116 -7.50 1.61 -8.73
C VAL A 116 -6.57 0.98 -9.77
N ARG A 117 -6.69 1.38 -11.04
CA ARG A 117 -5.84 0.83 -12.12
C ARG A 117 -4.36 1.20 -11.99
N SER A 118 -4.03 2.28 -11.26
CA SER A 118 -2.64 2.62 -10.97
C SER A 118 -2.00 1.72 -9.91
N ILE A 119 -2.81 1.07 -9.07
CA ILE A 119 -2.36 0.13 -8.05
C ILE A 119 -2.19 -1.26 -8.65
N HIS A 120 -3.28 -1.79 -9.22
CA HIS A 120 -3.28 -3.06 -9.94
C HIS A 120 -3.99 -2.87 -11.29
N PRO A 121 -3.36 -3.21 -12.42
CA PRO A 121 -4.07 -3.23 -13.70
C PRO A 121 -5.09 -4.38 -13.72
N GLY A 122 -6.18 -4.22 -14.46
CA GLY A 122 -7.16 -5.30 -14.68
C GLY A 122 -8.14 -5.55 -13.53
N MET A 123 -8.23 -4.64 -12.57
CA MET A 123 -9.20 -4.73 -11.47
C MET A 123 -10.62 -4.42 -11.94
N TYR A 124 -11.60 -5.10 -11.35
CA TYR A 124 -13.03 -4.84 -11.54
C TYR A 124 -13.77 -4.80 -10.20
N PRO A 125 -14.83 -3.99 -10.07
CA PRO A 125 -15.57 -3.89 -8.82
C PRO A 125 -16.36 -5.17 -8.59
N THR A 126 -16.25 -5.75 -7.40
CA THR A 126 -16.95 -6.99 -7.01
C THR A 126 -18.04 -6.77 -5.97
N GLY A 127 -18.06 -5.62 -5.31
CA GLY A 127 -19.09 -5.26 -4.35
C GLY A 127 -18.70 -4.06 -3.51
N THR A 128 -19.41 -3.87 -2.40
CA THR A 128 -19.12 -2.84 -1.41
C THR A 128 -19.03 -3.45 -0.01
N VAL A 129 -18.22 -2.84 0.83
CA VAL A 129 -18.14 -3.11 2.27
C VAL A 129 -18.37 -1.81 3.02
N ASP A 130 -19.33 -1.84 3.94
CA ASP A 130 -19.55 -0.70 4.84
C ASP A 130 -18.58 -0.78 6.02
N VAL A 131 -17.90 0.34 6.26
CA VAL A 131 -17.08 0.57 7.45
C VAL A 131 -17.76 1.69 8.23
N VAL A 132 -18.54 1.30 9.23
CA VAL A 132 -19.41 2.20 10.00
C VAL A 132 -20.40 2.93 9.07
N ASP A 133 -20.15 4.19 8.73
CA ASP A 133 -21.01 5.08 7.96
C ASP A 133 -20.47 5.38 6.55
N THR A 134 -19.36 4.75 6.18
CA THR A 134 -18.68 4.96 4.90
C THR A 134 -18.67 3.66 4.10
N SER A 135 -19.24 3.70 2.90
CA SER A 135 -19.19 2.60 1.94
C SER A 135 -17.85 2.61 1.19
N TRP A 136 -17.20 1.46 1.15
CA TRP A 136 -15.96 1.21 0.39
C TRP A 136 -16.26 0.25 -0.77
N VAL A 137 -15.90 0.63 -1.98
CA VAL A 137 -15.99 -0.25 -3.15
C VAL A 137 -14.82 -1.22 -3.10
N VAL A 138 -15.12 -2.52 -3.20
CA VAL A 138 -14.11 -3.57 -3.26
C VAL A 138 -13.87 -3.91 -4.72
N TYR A 139 -12.61 -3.85 -5.10
CA TYR A 139 -12.10 -4.28 -6.39
C TYR A 139 -11.27 -5.53 -6.21
N GLU A 140 -11.48 -6.50 -7.09
CA GLU A 140 -10.65 -7.70 -7.20
C GLU A 140 -10.11 -7.83 -8.62
N GLY A 141 -9.05 -8.62 -8.76
CA GLY A 141 -8.37 -8.84 -10.03
C GLY A 141 -7.69 -10.19 -10.07
N THR A 142 -7.27 -10.58 -11.27
CA THR A 142 -6.50 -11.80 -11.51
C THR A 142 -5.47 -11.49 -12.56
N ASP A 143 -4.23 -11.92 -12.33
CA ASP A 143 -3.12 -11.82 -13.28
C ASP A 143 -2.57 -13.22 -13.63
N SER A 144 -1.44 -13.27 -14.32
CA SER A 144 -0.80 -14.54 -14.71
C SER A 144 -0.38 -15.42 -13.53
N ASN A 145 -0.29 -14.86 -12.33
CA ASN A 145 0.13 -15.53 -11.09
C ASN A 145 -1.04 -15.85 -10.14
N GLY A 146 -2.28 -15.52 -10.53
CA GLY A 146 -3.49 -15.79 -9.74
C GLY A 146 -4.22 -14.53 -9.29
N SER A 147 -4.98 -14.62 -8.20
CA SER A 147 -5.71 -13.47 -7.65
C SER A 147 -4.76 -12.39 -7.16
N THR A 148 -4.99 -11.15 -7.56
CA THR A 148 -4.24 -9.99 -7.06
C THR A 148 -4.75 -9.56 -5.69
N GLU A 149 -3.96 -8.76 -4.96
CA GLU A 149 -4.43 -8.14 -3.73
C GLU A 149 -5.71 -7.31 -3.99
N PRO A 150 -6.72 -7.39 -3.11
CA PRO A 150 -7.93 -6.59 -3.27
C PRO A 150 -7.64 -5.11 -3.03
N VAL A 151 -8.35 -4.25 -3.75
CA VAL A 151 -8.29 -2.79 -3.55
C VAL A 151 -9.63 -2.31 -3.00
N TRP A 152 -9.62 -1.77 -1.79
CA TRP A 152 -10.79 -1.09 -1.22
C TRP A 152 -10.64 0.41 -1.47
N THR A 153 -11.62 1.02 -2.12
CA THR A 153 -11.54 2.45 -2.46
C THR A 153 -12.80 3.19 -2.04
N THR A 154 -12.65 4.44 -1.61
CA THR A 154 -13.77 5.32 -1.32
C THR A 154 -13.40 6.78 -1.57
N ARG A 155 -14.41 7.62 -1.78
CA ARG A 155 -14.24 9.07 -1.94
C ARG A 155 -14.63 9.77 -0.65
N LEU A 156 -13.63 10.29 0.06
CA LEU A 156 -13.85 11.07 1.27
C LEU A 156 -13.98 12.55 0.92
N THR A 157 -15.05 13.19 1.39
CA THR A 157 -15.29 14.62 1.17
C THR A 157 -15.02 15.41 2.45
N SER A 158 -14.45 16.60 2.31
CA SER A 158 -14.26 17.57 3.39
C SER A 158 -14.55 18.99 2.88
N PRO A 159 -14.60 20.00 3.76
CA PRO A 159 -14.70 21.40 3.34
C PRO A 159 -13.55 21.87 2.42
N GLU A 160 -12.40 21.21 2.49
CA GLU A 160 -11.22 21.51 1.66
C GLU A 160 -11.27 20.83 0.29
N GLY A 161 -12.23 19.91 0.09
CA GLY A 161 -12.47 19.21 -1.17
C GLY A 161 -12.60 17.69 -1.01
N PRO A 162 -12.74 16.96 -2.12
CA PRO A 162 -12.73 15.51 -2.12
C PRO A 162 -11.30 14.95 -2.24
N ALA A 163 -11.10 13.76 -1.66
CA ALA A 163 -9.93 12.91 -1.92
C ALA A 163 -10.41 11.46 -2.14
N GLN A 164 -9.88 10.83 -3.18
CA GLN A 164 -10.02 9.39 -3.37
C GLN A 164 -8.98 8.68 -2.52
N VAL A 165 -9.43 7.69 -1.76
CA VAL A 165 -8.60 6.89 -0.87
C VAL A 165 -8.68 5.44 -1.30
N ALA A 166 -7.55 4.75 -1.35
CA ALA A 166 -7.48 3.33 -1.65
C ALA A 166 -6.61 2.59 -0.62
N ILE A 167 -7.03 1.40 -0.22
CA ILE A 167 -6.29 0.46 0.62
C ILE A 167 -6.06 -0.81 -0.19
N THR A 168 -4.83 -1.32 -0.17
CA THR A 168 -4.45 -2.61 -0.76
C THR A 168 -3.45 -3.31 0.16
N GLY A 169 -3.27 -4.60 0.01
CA GLY A 169 -2.28 -5.35 0.78
C GLY A 169 -2.68 -6.80 1.00
N ALA A 170 -1.84 -7.50 1.75
CA ALA A 170 -2.04 -8.89 2.13
C ALA A 170 -2.72 -9.06 3.50
N GLY A 171 -3.25 -7.98 4.08
CA GLY A 171 -4.01 -8.00 5.32
C GLY A 171 -5.36 -8.71 5.20
N SER A 172 -5.88 -9.15 6.35
CA SER A 172 -7.24 -9.65 6.48
C SER A 172 -8.28 -8.53 6.30
N ALA A 173 -9.54 -8.90 6.01
CA ALA A 173 -10.63 -7.94 5.89
C ALA A 173 -10.81 -7.04 7.13
N ASP A 174 -10.53 -7.56 8.33
CA ASP A 174 -10.63 -6.76 9.57
C ASP A 174 -9.49 -5.74 9.71
N GLU A 175 -8.30 -6.06 9.19
CA GLU A 175 -7.19 -5.10 9.10
C GLU A 175 -7.47 -4.01 8.06
N PHE A 176 -8.09 -4.36 6.93
CA PHE A 176 -8.60 -3.39 5.97
C PHE A 176 -9.64 -2.46 6.63
N ARG A 177 -10.63 -3.01 7.36
CA ARG A 177 -11.61 -2.22 8.12
C ARG A 177 -10.97 -1.31 9.15
N THR A 178 -9.93 -1.79 9.84
CA THR A 178 -9.21 -1.01 10.85
C THR A 178 -8.53 0.20 10.22
N LEU A 179 -7.80 0.01 9.11
CA LEU A 179 -7.13 1.10 8.40
C LEU A 179 -8.12 2.06 7.73
N ALA A 180 -9.21 1.53 7.17
CA ALA A 180 -10.31 2.32 6.62
C ALA A 180 -10.92 3.23 7.68
N LEU A 181 -11.33 2.66 8.82
CA LEU A 181 -11.93 3.40 9.94
C LEU A 181 -10.96 4.46 10.49
N ALA A 182 -9.71 4.07 10.72
CA ALA A 182 -8.65 4.96 11.21
C ALA A 182 -8.38 6.14 10.27
N THR A 183 -8.61 5.98 8.96
CA THR A 183 -8.44 7.04 7.96
C THR A 183 -9.68 7.91 7.85
N GLN A 184 -10.86 7.32 7.65
CA GLN A 184 -12.10 8.05 7.39
C GLN A 184 -12.58 8.88 8.59
N SER A 185 -12.20 8.47 9.81
CA SER A 185 -12.60 9.17 11.05
C SER A 185 -11.78 10.45 11.32
N GLN A 186 -10.72 10.69 10.57
CA GLN A 186 -9.78 11.78 10.81
C GLN A 186 -10.09 12.98 9.93
N ALA A 187 -10.08 14.19 10.48
CA ALA A 187 -10.13 15.39 9.66
C ALA A 187 -8.88 15.48 8.75
N PRO A 188 -8.98 16.13 7.58
CA PRO A 188 -7.80 16.49 6.81
C PRO A 188 -6.77 17.26 7.66
N LEU A 189 -5.50 16.99 7.40
CA LEU A 189 -4.38 17.70 7.99
C LEU A 189 -4.36 19.16 7.51
N PRO A 190 -4.02 20.13 8.37
CA PRO A 190 -3.89 21.52 7.97
C PRO A 190 -2.89 21.72 6.84
N THR A 191 -3.25 22.53 5.86
CA THR A 191 -2.40 22.87 4.70
C THR A 191 -1.45 24.05 4.97
N LYS A 192 -1.56 24.70 6.14
CA LYS A 192 -0.68 25.79 6.59
C LYS A 192 -0.18 25.49 8.02
N ASN A 193 1.10 25.76 8.27
CA ASN A 193 1.69 25.74 9.63
C ASN A 193 1.32 27.00 10.40
#